data_AF-A0A6L7M2N4-F1
#
_entry.id   AF-A0A6L7M2N4-F1
#
_cell.length_a   1.000
_cell.length_b   1.000
_cell.length_c   1.000
_cell.angle_alpha   90.00
_cell.angle_beta   90.00
_cell.angle_gamma   90.00
#
_symmetry.space_group_name_H-M   'P 1'
#
loop_
_entity.id
_entity.type
_entity.pdbx_description
1 polymer ?
#
loop_
_entity_poly.entity_id
_entity_poly.type
_entity_poly.pdbx_seq_one_letter_code
_entity_poly.pdbx_strand_id
1 'polypeptide(L)'
;MRVCAICRAPSVQYSVEHVIPEALGGYYVLRDLVCVDCNSRLGDRVDSALVNHWLTKLYRFVHGLRGKAKSVPNPFAGHFTMQADSSKRMQVRLNRDGRLVPYILPQVTHTDLDDKRVEVNVSVDATDEAKLDTIVSKIAKRMGVSPDQFLANAQRVKVSDNSGLKGPRTIDLRDFKLGLLKIAYEFAVDRVPSYFESDDAKDAAELLREARFSDVEQYVNIGDGFDHSILAPFGDFLAFGDQKHYLVLFGTDSSLLCFVHLHNLFTVGVTLSTRSFGDFLRFGVNDIASRTFKVWTLEDLPVAVRYRPQLRFDTAQAAVAFQQAEADADFDYEREDGSWRLFQRDGTYLGLRVHDLVEHLAPVQSGMHQGRLIDEYWLPEGIYLRQRGSTRQVEVCALRAEHTWEKL
;
A
#
# COMPACT_ATOMS: atom_id res chain seq x y z
N MET A 1 -11.42 -33.44 1.21
CA MET A 1 -12.00 -32.77 2.39
C MET A 1 -11.27 -31.44 2.52
N ARG A 2 -11.95 -30.29 2.51
CA ARG A 2 -11.27 -29.00 2.63
C ARG A 2 -10.88 -28.78 4.10
N VAL A 3 -9.68 -28.28 4.35
CA VAL A 3 -9.12 -28.04 5.68
C VAL A 3 -8.99 -26.53 5.88
N CYS A 4 -9.35 -26.02 7.06
CA CYS A 4 -9.20 -24.60 7.37
C CYS A 4 -7.72 -24.21 7.51
N ALA A 5 -7.32 -23.10 6.90
CA ALA A 5 -5.93 -22.63 6.94
C ALA A 5 -5.44 -22.27 8.34
N ILE A 6 -6.34 -21.94 9.27
CA ILE A 6 -5.98 -21.46 10.61
C ILE A 6 -6.06 -22.57 11.65
N CYS A 7 -7.23 -23.20 11.83
CA CYS A 7 -7.37 -24.25 12.85
C CYS A 7 -6.91 -25.64 12.38
N ARG A 8 -6.59 -25.80 11.09
CA ARG A 8 -6.19 -27.08 10.47
C ARG A 8 -7.21 -28.22 10.65
N ALA A 9 -8.44 -27.90 11.05
CA ALA A 9 -9.53 -28.85 11.12
C ALA A 9 -10.29 -28.90 9.79
N PRO A 10 -10.83 -30.07 9.40
CA PRO A 10 -11.86 -30.14 8.36
C PRO A 10 -13.02 -29.20 8.71
N SER A 11 -13.50 -28.44 7.73
CA SER A 11 -14.66 -27.57 7.93
C SER A 11 -15.71 -27.77 6.84
N VAL A 12 -16.97 -27.62 7.23
CA VAL A 12 -18.12 -27.64 6.32
C VAL A 12 -18.67 -26.24 6.04
N GLN A 13 -18.19 -25.21 6.75
CA GLN A 13 -18.65 -23.83 6.62
C GLN A 13 -17.45 -22.88 6.51
N TYR A 14 -17.18 -22.47 5.27
CA TYR A 14 -16.18 -21.47 4.95
C TYR A 14 -16.80 -20.08 4.86
N SER A 15 -15.98 -19.09 5.15
CA SER A 15 -16.34 -17.69 5.05
C SER A 15 -15.63 -17.03 3.88
N VAL A 16 -16.14 -15.89 3.46
CA VAL A 16 -15.47 -15.03 2.48
C VAL A 16 -14.35 -14.27 3.21
N GLU A 17 -13.14 -14.81 3.14
CA GLU A 17 -11.94 -14.23 3.75
C GLU A 17 -11.36 -13.13 2.86
N HIS A 18 -10.98 -12.01 3.45
CA HIS A 18 -10.28 -10.94 2.75
C HIS A 18 -8.83 -10.93 3.24
N VAL A 19 -7.90 -11.28 2.35
CA VAL A 19 -6.49 -11.39 2.70
C VAL A 19 -5.98 -10.05 3.23
N ILE A 20 -6.17 -8.99 2.45
CA ILE A 20 -6.06 -7.61 2.94
C ILE A 20 -7.45 -7.18 3.44
N PRO A 21 -7.59 -6.61 4.65
CA PRO A 21 -8.90 -6.20 5.17
C PRO A 21 -9.66 -5.28 4.21
N GLU A 22 -10.95 -5.55 4.01
CA GLU A 22 -11.85 -4.71 3.18
C GLU A 22 -11.82 -3.23 3.60
N ALA A 23 -11.66 -2.96 4.90
CA ALA A 23 -11.57 -1.60 5.45
C ALA A 23 -10.35 -0.81 4.97
N LEU A 24 -9.35 -1.48 4.41
CA LEU A 24 -8.16 -0.89 3.79
C LEU A 24 -8.26 -0.83 2.26
N GLY A 25 -9.35 -1.31 1.67
CA GLY A 25 -9.48 -1.44 0.22
C GLY A 25 -8.92 -2.75 -0.32
N GLY A 26 -8.91 -3.82 0.49
CA GLY A 26 -8.54 -5.15 0.04
C GLY A 26 -9.61 -5.80 -0.85
N TYR A 27 -9.19 -6.27 -2.02
CA TYR A 27 -10.03 -6.93 -3.03
C TYR A 27 -9.61 -8.38 -3.29
N TYR A 28 -8.58 -8.86 -2.57
CA TYR A 28 -8.19 -10.25 -2.65
C TYR A 28 -9.00 -11.13 -1.69
N VAL A 29 -9.88 -11.95 -2.28
CA VAL A 29 -10.92 -12.69 -1.55
C VAL A 29 -10.81 -14.18 -1.78
N LEU A 30 -10.79 -14.95 -0.69
CA LEU A 30 -10.71 -16.41 -0.71
C LEU A 30 -11.94 -17.00 0.00
N ARG A 31 -12.72 -17.82 -0.71
CA ARG A 31 -14.01 -18.34 -0.22
C ARG A 31 -13.91 -19.65 0.55
N ASP A 32 -12.80 -20.35 0.41
CA ASP A 32 -12.62 -21.73 0.85
C ASP A 32 -11.33 -21.93 1.65
N LEU A 33 -10.77 -20.85 2.20
CA LEU A 33 -9.51 -20.86 2.95
C LEU A 33 -9.74 -20.97 4.46
N VAL A 34 -10.61 -20.11 5.02
CA VAL A 34 -10.79 -19.95 6.47
C VAL A 34 -12.24 -20.24 6.88
N CYS A 35 -12.42 -21.08 7.90
CA CYS A 35 -13.74 -21.37 8.45
C CYS A 35 -14.33 -20.14 9.17
N VAL A 36 -15.66 -20.11 9.32
CA VAL A 36 -16.38 -18.98 9.93
C VAL A 36 -15.84 -18.62 11.33
N ASP A 37 -15.56 -19.60 12.17
CA ASP A 37 -15.07 -19.37 13.54
C ASP A 37 -13.68 -18.72 13.56
N CYS A 38 -12.77 -19.20 12.71
CA CYS A 38 -11.43 -18.63 12.60
C CYS A 38 -11.46 -17.22 12.01
N ASN A 39 -12.26 -16.98 10.95
CA ASN A 39 -12.39 -15.65 10.37
C ASN A 39 -12.94 -14.65 11.40
N SER A 40 -13.98 -15.03 12.17
CA SER A 40 -14.48 -14.14 13.24
C SER A 40 -13.39 -13.78 14.25
N ARG A 41 -12.58 -14.75 14.69
CA ARG A 41 -11.47 -14.50 15.63
C ARG A 41 -10.36 -13.65 15.02
N LEU A 42 -9.99 -13.90 13.77
CA LEU A 42 -9.03 -13.08 13.03
C LEU A 42 -9.54 -11.65 12.90
N GLY A 43 -10.80 -11.47 12.50
CA GLY A 43 -11.46 -10.17 12.42
C GLY A 43 -11.42 -9.39 13.74
N ASP A 44 -11.74 -10.07 14.84
CA ASP A 44 -11.86 -9.44 16.17
C ASP A 44 -10.51 -9.12 16.83
N ARG A 45 -9.47 -9.93 16.58
CA ARG A 45 -8.18 -9.81 17.29
C ARG A 45 -7.01 -9.44 16.41
N VAL A 46 -6.95 -9.96 15.19
CA VAL A 46 -5.79 -9.81 14.29
C VAL A 46 -5.99 -8.62 13.36
N ASP A 47 -7.04 -8.65 12.54
CA ASP A 47 -7.37 -7.56 11.63
C ASP A 47 -7.72 -6.29 12.39
N SER A 48 -8.35 -6.41 13.57
CA SER A 48 -8.68 -5.27 14.40
C SER A 48 -7.45 -4.50 14.88
N ALA A 49 -6.32 -5.17 15.15
CA ALA A 49 -5.07 -4.52 15.54
C ALA A 49 -4.54 -3.63 14.42
N LEU A 50 -4.58 -4.14 13.18
CA LEU A 50 -4.17 -3.39 11.99
C LEU A 50 -5.17 -2.28 11.62
N VAL A 51 -6.47 -2.59 11.56
CA VAL A 51 -7.55 -1.68 11.12
C VAL A 51 -7.81 -0.56 12.13
N ASN A 52 -7.60 -0.82 13.42
CA ASN A 52 -7.80 0.17 14.48
C ASN A 52 -6.54 0.95 14.84
N HIS A 53 -5.39 0.61 14.26
CA HIS A 53 -4.17 1.39 14.37
C HIS A 53 -4.43 2.85 13.99
N TRP A 54 -3.81 3.79 14.70
CA TRP A 54 -4.09 5.21 14.52
C TRP A 54 -3.78 5.69 13.09
N LEU A 55 -2.63 5.30 12.53
CA LEU A 55 -2.28 5.62 11.14
C LEU A 55 -3.27 4.99 10.15
N THR A 56 -3.78 3.78 10.42
CA THR A 56 -4.81 3.17 9.58
C THR A 56 -6.10 3.96 9.60
N LYS A 57 -6.53 4.44 10.78
CA LYS A 57 -7.70 5.33 10.88
C LYS A 57 -7.47 6.64 10.13
N LEU A 58 -6.27 7.21 10.22
CA LEU A 58 -5.91 8.44 9.50
C LEU A 58 -5.91 8.21 7.99
N TYR A 59 -5.31 7.12 7.52
CA TYR A 59 -5.32 6.69 6.13
C TYR A 59 -6.75 6.54 5.60
N ARG A 60 -7.58 5.78 6.31
CA ARG A 60 -9.00 5.60 5.95
C ARG A 60 -9.76 6.91 5.94
N PHE A 61 -9.42 7.85 6.83
CA PHE A 61 -10.00 9.19 6.86
C PHE A 61 -9.63 10.02 5.63
N VAL A 62 -8.33 10.10 5.30
CA VAL A 62 -7.82 10.86 4.16
C VAL A 62 -8.36 10.30 2.83
N HIS A 63 -8.46 8.99 2.70
CA HIS A 63 -8.92 8.32 1.47
C HIS A 63 -10.43 8.04 1.45
N GLY A 64 -11.19 8.44 2.47
CA GLY A 64 -12.63 8.21 2.54
C GLY A 64 -13.05 6.74 2.58
N LEU A 65 -12.17 5.84 3.04
CA LEU A 65 -12.40 4.40 3.04
C LEU A 65 -13.37 3.98 4.14
N ARG A 66 -14.53 3.50 3.72
CA ARG A 66 -15.59 2.98 4.57
C ARG A 66 -15.42 1.48 4.74
N GLY A 67 -15.43 1.00 5.99
CA GLY A 67 -15.51 -0.43 6.26
C GLY A 67 -16.97 -0.89 6.32
N LYS A 68 -17.20 -2.08 6.88
CA LYS A 68 -18.54 -2.67 7.12
C LYS A 68 -19.50 -1.74 7.85
N ALA A 69 -19.00 -0.90 8.76
CA ALA A 69 -19.76 0.10 9.50
C ALA A 69 -20.26 1.29 8.65
N LYS A 70 -19.97 1.30 7.32
CA LYS A 70 -20.35 2.32 6.33
C LYS A 70 -19.96 3.77 6.69
N SER A 71 -19.13 3.95 7.71
CA SER A 71 -18.64 5.24 8.19
C SER A 71 -17.11 5.30 8.12
N VAL A 72 -16.61 6.51 7.91
CA VAL A 72 -15.18 6.82 7.95
C VAL A 72 -14.79 7.02 9.42
N PRO A 73 -13.70 6.39 9.90
CA PRO A 73 -13.29 6.55 11.29
C PRO A 73 -12.80 7.97 11.56
N ASN A 74 -12.98 8.44 12.80
CA ASN A 74 -12.36 9.68 13.27
C ASN A 74 -10.99 9.34 13.90
N PRO A 75 -9.84 9.67 13.26
CA PRO A 75 -8.52 9.40 13.80
C PRO A 75 -8.20 10.25 15.04
N PHE A 76 -8.95 11.34 15.24
CA PHE A 76 -8.82 12.24 16.39
C PHE A 76 -9.93 12.03 17.41
N ALA A 77 -10.63 10.88 17.42
CA ALA A 77 -11.54 10.56 18.50
C ALA A 77 -10.81 10.55 19.86
N GLY A 78 -11.51 10.94 20.93
CA GLY A 78 -10.97 10.99 22.28
C GLY A 78 -11.08 12.36 22.93
N HIS A 79 -10.40 12.51 24.07
CA HIS A 79 -10.42 13.70 24.90
C HIS A 79 -9.12 14.49 24.74
N PHE A 80 -9.25 15.81 24.62
CA PHE A 80 -8.17 16.77 24.53
C PHE A 80 -8.40 17.89 25.53
N THR A 81 -7.40 18.74 25.67
CA THR A 81 -7.53 20.01 26.38
C THR A 81 -7.23 21.17 25.45
N MET A 82 -7.77 22.33 25.78
CA MET A 82 -7.47 23.56 25.08
C MET A 82 -6.05 24.02 25.43
N GLN A 83 -5.28 24.52 24.46
CA GLN A 83 -3.88 24.87 24.68
C GLN A 83 -3.71 26.09 25.58
N ALA A 84 -4.62 27.06 25.50
CA ALA A 84 -4.61 28.25 26.36
C ALA A 84 -5.13 27.99 27.78
N ASP A 85 -5.93 26.93 27.98
CA ASP A 85 -6.49 26.57 29.28
C ASP A 85 -6.69 25.05 29.37
N SER A 86 -5.78 24.39 30.07
CA SER A 86 -5.79 22.93 30.23
C SER A 86 -6.99 22.39 31.03
N SER A 87 -7.74 23.25 31.73
CA SER A 87 -8.95 22.84 32.44
C SER A 87 -10.11 22.56 31.48
N LYS A 88 -10.11 23.22 30.30
CA LYS A 88 -11.16 23.04 29.29
C LYS A 88 -10.95 21.76 28.52
N ARG A 89 -11.87 20.82 28.72
CA ARG A 89 -11.89 19.53 28.03
C ARG A 89 -12.61 19.66 26.70
N MET A 90 -12.04 19.03 25.67
CA MET A 90 -12.54 19.08 24.30
C MET A 90 -12.59 17.67 23.69
N GLN A 91 -13.38 17.55 22.63
CA GLN A 91 -13.37 16.41 21.71
C GLN A 91 -13.21 16.93 20.28
N VAL A 92 -12.62 16.13 19.41
CA VAL A 92 -12.70 16.36 17.96
C VAL A 92 -13.76 15.41 17.42
N ARG A 93 -14.80 15.95 16.77
CA ARG A 93 -15.93 15.20 16.21
C ARG A 93 -15.94 15.31 14.69
N LEU A 94 -16.67 14.42 14.03
CA LEU A 94 -17.00 14.57 12.61
C LEU A 94 -18.38 15.21 12.49
N ASN A 95 -18.49 16.26 11.68
CA ASN A 95 -19.78 16.84 11.32
C ASN A 95 -20.48 15.99 10.23
N ARG A 96 -21.67 16.41 9.77
CA ARG A 96 -22.43 15.71 8.73
C ARG A 96 -21.70 15.62 7.39
N ASP A 97 -20.80 16.55 7.11
CA ASP A 97 -19.98 16.59 5.89
C ASP A 97 -18.68 15.79 6.02
N GLY A 98 -18.47 15.10 7.14
CA GLY A 98 -17.24 14.34 7.42
C GLY A 98 -16.03 15.22 7.76
N ARG A 99 -16.24 16.50 8.11
CA ARG A 99 -15.18 17.42 8.54
C ARG A 99 -14.93 17.31 10.04
N LEU A 100 -13.66 17.42 10.42
CA LEU A 100 -13.24 17.48 11.82
C LEU A 100 -13.66 18.83 12.41
N VAL A 101 -14.42 18.80 13.50
CA VAL A 101 -14.87 19.97 14.24
C VAL A 101 -14.51 19.81 15.72
N PRO A 102 -13.87 20.82 16.35
CA PRO A 102 -13.70 20.81 17.80
C PRO A 102 -15.07 20.95 18.48
N TYR A 103 -15.19 20.36 19.65
CA TYR A 103 -16.37 20.42 20.49
C TYR A 103 -15.95 20.55 21.95
N ILE A 104 -16.44 21.58 22.63
CA ILE A 104 -16.14 21.84 24.04
C ILE A 104 -17.05 20.98 24.91
N LEU A 105 -16.47 20.20 25.83
CA LEU A 105 -17.28 19.46 26.79
C LEU A 105 -17.83 20.41 27.87
N PRO A 106 -19.08 20.23 28.31
CA PRO A 106 -19.62 21.02 29.40
C PRO A 106 -18.74 20.97 30.64
N GLN A 107 -18.44 22.13 31.21
CA GLN A 107 -17.64 22.29 32.42
C GLN A 107 -18.40 23.15 33.41
N VAL A 108 -18.38 22.72 34.68
CA VAL A 108 -18.98 23.45 35.79
C VAL A 108 -17.92 23.61 36.86
N THR A 109 -17.67 24.84 37.28
CA THR A 109 -16.76 25.16 38.39
C THR A 109 -17.51 25.92 39.46
N HIS A 110 -17.12 25.69 40.72
CA HIS A 110 -17.67 26.32 41.90
C HIS A 110 -16.57 27.11 42.59
N THR A 111 -16.87 28.34 42.99
CA THR A 111 -15.95 29.18 43.76
C THR A 111 -16.69 29.72 44.96
N ASP A 112 -16.25 29.32 46.15
CA ASP A 112 -16.78 29.87 47.40
C ASP A 112 -16.30 31.33 47.53
N LEU A 113 -17.24 32.22 47.77
CA LEU A 113 -16.99 33.64 48.02
C LEU A 113 -17.13 33.93 49.51
N ASP A 114 -16.55 35.06 49.93
CA ASP A 114 -16.82 35.62 51.25
C ASP A 114 -18.34 35.83 51.44
N ASP A 115 -18.81 35.63 52.67
CA ASP A 115 -20.21 35.71 53.09
C ASP A 115 -21.15 34.57 52.64
N LYS A 116 -20.67 33.32 52.62
CA LYS A 116 -21.48 32.10 52.32
C LYS A 116 -22.13 32.11 50.93
N ARG A 117 -21.59 32.88 49.98
CA ARG A 117 -22.04 32.89 48.59
C ARG A 117 -21.19 31.91 47.77
N VAL A 118 -21.78 31.33 46.75
CA VAL A 118 -21.09 30.42 45.82
C VAL A 118 -21.28 30.97 44.41
N GLU A 119 -20.16 31.25 43.74
CA GLU A 119 -20.17 31.53 42.30
C GLU A 119 -20.13 30.20 41.54
N VAL A 120 -21.00 30.07 40.52
CA VAL A 120 -21.05 28.91 39.65
C VAL A 120 -20.81 29.35 38.23
N ASN A 121 -19.72 28.87 37.64
CA ASN A 121 -19.39 29.11 36.24
C ASN A 121 -19.72 27.87 35.42
N VAL A 122 -20.58 28.03 34.41
CA VAL A 122 -20.98 26.96 33.48
C VAL A 122 -20.51 27.32 32.08
N SER A 123 -19.68 26.46 31.50
CA SER A 123 -19.21 26.59 30.12
C SER A 123 -19.76 25.44 29.28
N VAL A 124 -20.25 25.74 28.08
CA VAL A 124 -20.72 24.77 27.09
C VAL A 124 -20.23 25.13 25.69
N ASP A 125 -20.25 24.16 24.78
CA ASP A 125 -20.07 24.44 23.36
C ASP A 125 -21.19 25.34 22.82
N ALA A 126 -20.88 26.20 21.85
CA ALA A 126 -21.85 27.10 21.24
C ALA A 126 -23.05 26.34 20.63
N THR A 127 -22.82 25.11 20.14
CA THR A 127 -23.90 24.25 19.60
C THR A 127 -24.88 23.75 20.66
N ASP A 128 -24.52 23.85 21.94
CA ASP A 128 -25.30 23.41 23.10
C ASP A 128 -25.87 24.58 23.92
N GLU A 129 -25.87 25.80 23.39
CA GLU A 129 -26.40 27.01 24.07
C GLU A 129 -27.83 26.79 24.60
N ALA A 130 -28.69 26.12 23.85
CA ALA A 130 -30.06 25.80 24.26
C ALA A 130 -30.16 24.85 25.48
N LYS A 131 -29.08 24.14 25.83
CA LYS A 131 -29.04 23.21 26.98
C LYS A 131 -28.62 23.90 28.28
N LEU A 132 -28.13 25.14 28.23
CA LEU A 132 -27.63 25.88 29.39
C LEU A 132 -28.65 25.93 30.53
N ASP A 133 -29.89 26.33 30.24
CA ASP A 133 -30.93 26.51 31.25
C ASP A 133 -31.24 25.19 31.97
N THR A 134 -31.19 24.08 31.23
CA THR A 134 -31.38 22.74 31.79
C THR A 134 -30.21 22.33 32.69
N ILE A 135 -28.98 22.67 32.31
CA ILE A 135 -27.78 22.41 33.11
C ILE A 135 -27.82 23.23 34.40
N VAL A 136 -28.08 24.54 34.30
CA VAL A 136 -28.20 25.45 35.43
C VAL A 136 -29.31 25.00 36.38
N SER A 137 -30.48 24.62 35.84
CA SER A 137 -31.60 24.10 36.65
C SER A 137 -31.24 22.84 37.44
N LYS A 138 -30.43 21.94 36.85
CA LYS A 138 -29.93 20.74 37.55
C LYS A 138 -28.95 21.10 38.66
N ILE A 139 -28.09 22.10 38.46
CA ILE A 139 -27.15 22.57 39.48
C ILE A 139 -27.89 23.24 40.64
N ALA A 140 -28.83 24.16 40.35
CA ALA A 140 -29.64 24.84 41.35
C ALA A 140 -30.38 23.85 42.26
N LYS A 141 -31.02 22.83 41.66
CA LYS A 141 -31.69 21.76 42.42
C LYS A 141 -30.73 20.98 43.34
N ARG A 142 -29.50 20.69 42.89
CA ARG A 142 -28.49 20.01 43.72
C ARG A 142 -28.00 20.88 44.88
N MET A 143 -27.97 22.19 44.69
CA MET A 143 -27.57 23.16 45.69
C MET A 143 -28.73 23.57 46.63
N GLY A 144 -29.94 23.06 46.40
CA GLY A 144 -31.12 23.37 47.21
C GLY A 144 -31.68 24.78 47.00
N VAL A 145 -31.40 25.41 45.85
CA VAL A 145 -31.79 26.79 45.53
C VAL A 145 -32.81 26.80 44.38
N SER A 146 -33.64 27.84 44.30
CA SER A 146 -34.59 28.00 43.20
C SER A 146 -33.85 28.21 41.86
N PRO A 147 -34.18 27.43 40.80
CA PRO A 147 -33.63 27.65 39.46
C PRO A 147 -33.85 29.07 38.94
N ASP A 148 -35.01 29.67 39.24
CA ASP A 148 -35.37 31.00 38.76
C ASP A 148 -34.47 32.09 39.38
N GLN A 149 -34.06 31.92 40.63
CA GLN A 149 -33.12 32.83 41.30
C GLN A 149 -31.71 32.74 40.70
N PHE A 150 -31.29 31.53 40.28
CA PHE A 150 -30.03 31.31 39.59
C PHE A 150 -30.02 31.94 38.19
N LEU A 151 -31.10 31.74 37.43
CA LEU A 151 -31.22 32.25 36.07
C LEU A 151 -31.38 33.78 36.01
N ALA A 152 -32.09 34.37 36.97
CA ALA A 152 -32.27 35.82 37.06
C ALA A 152 -30.95 36.59 37.28
N ASN A 153 -29.97 35.96 37.93
CA ASN A 153 -28.65 36.56 38.19
C ASN A 153 -27.55 36.05 37.23
N ALA A 154 -27.90 35.24 36.23
CA ALA A 154 -26.92 34.64 35.33
C ALA A 154 -26.44 35.65 34.27
N GLN A 155 -25.13 35.88 34.22
CA GLN A 155 -24.50 36.59 33.11
C GLN A 155 -24.06 35.58 32.03
N ARG A 156 -24.47 35.82 30.79
CA ARG A 156 -24.04 35.01 29.65
C ARG A 156 -23.00 35.76 28.84
N VAL A 157 -21.87 35.12 28.58
CA VAL A 157 -20.78 35.67 27.77
C VAL A 157 -20.44 34.67 26.67
N LYS A 158 -20.34 35.15 25.43
CA LYS A 158 -19.80 34.36 24.32
C LYS A 158 -18.31 34.57 24.25
N VAL A 159 -17.54 33.49 24.40
CA VAL A 159 -16.08 33.51 24.33
C VAL A 159 -15.66 32.75 23.07
N SER A 160 -14.87 33.40 22.23
CA SER A 160 -14.19 32.76 21.11
C SER A 160 -12.72 32.58 21.45
N ASP A 161 -12.19 31.39 21.21
CA ASP A 161 -10.80 31.05 21.44
C ASP A 161 -10.25 30.34 20.20
N ASN A 162 -9.11 30.82 19.70
CA ASN A 162 -8.43 30.28 18.53
C ASN A 162 -7.20 29.44 18.91
N SER A 163 -7.05 29.09 20.18
CA SER A 163 -5.96 28.24 20.65
C SER A 163 -6.11 26.81 20.12
N GLY A 164 -4.97 26.16 19.92
CA GLY A 164 -4.93 24.79 19.45
C GLY A 164 -5.47 23.79 20.48
N LEU A 165 -5.58 22.53 20.05
CA LEU A 165 -5.88 21.41 20.95
C LEU A 165 -4.58 20.71 21.33
N LYS A 166 -4.47 20.29 22.60
CA LYS A 166 -3.37 19.48 23.11
C LYS A 166 -3.90 18.18 23.69
N GLY A 167 -3.22 17.08 23.41
CA GLY A 167 -3.55 15.78 23.99
C GLY A 167 -2.50 14.73 23.67
N PRO A 168 -2.28 13.76 24.56
CA PRO A 168 -1.35 12.67 24.30
C PRO A 168 -1.89 11.74 23.23
N ARG A 169 -0.96 11.10 22.50
CA ARG A 169 -1.25 10.05 21.53
C ARG A 169 -0.26 8.91 21.69
N THR A 170 -0.80 7.69 21.67
CA THR A 170 -0.03 6.46 21.67
C THR A 170 -0.06 5.88 20.27
N ILE A 171 1.10 5.55 19.73
CA ILE A 171 1.26 4.86 18.47
C ILE A 171 1.74 3.45 18.81
N ASP A 172 1.04 2.45 18.29
CA ASP A 172 1.45 1.06 18.42
C ASP A 172 2.53 0.76 17.38
N LEU A 173 3.62 0.14 17.81
CA LEU A 173 4.77 -0.18 16.95
C LEU A 173 4.88 -1.68 16.66
N ARG A 174 3.97 -2.52 17.21
CA ARG A 174 4.12 -3.96 17.15
C ARG A 174 2.82 -4.70 16.84
N ASP A 175 1.73 -4.40 17.55
CA ASP A 175 0.56 -5.29 17.53
C ASP A 175 -0.12 -5.31 16.14
N PHE A 176 -0.05 -4.19 15.38
CA PHE A 176 -0.50 -4.13 13.98
C PHE A 176 0.24 -5.11 13.05
N LYS A 177 1.48 -5.51 13.37
CA LYS A 177 2.28 -6.45 12.57
C LYS A 177 1.60 -7.82 12.45
N LEU A 178 0.73 -8.18 13.41
CA LEU A 178 0.02 -9.46 13.36
C LEU A 178 -0.96 -9.52 12.19
N GLY A 179 -1.60 -8.39 11.85
CA GLY A 179 -2.42 -8.28 10.65
C GLY A 179 -1.59 -8.37 9.36
N LEU A 180 -0.34 -7.88 9.37
CA LEU A 180 0.57 -7.99 8.23
C LEU A 180 1.07 -9.44 8.05
N LEU A 181 1.33 -10.15 9.15
CA LEU A 181 1.63 -11.58 9.12
C LEU A 181 0.46 -12.38 8.52
N LYS A 182 -0.79 -12.08 8.94
CA LYS A 182 -1.98 -12.72 8.36
C LYS A 182 -2.02 -12.56 6.85
N ILE A 183 -1.85 -11.33 6.34
CA ILE A 183 -1.83 -11.03 4.90
C ILE A 183 -0.78 -11.89 4.18
N ALA A 184 0.45 -11.90 4.69
CA ALA A 184 1.55 -12.67 4.11
C ALA A 184 1.27 -14.19 4.13
N TYR A 185 0.81 -14.70 5.27
CA TYR A 185 0.49 -16.11 5.49
C TYR A 185 -0.60 -16.61 4.54
N GLU A 186 -1.73 -15.90 4.47
CA GLU A 186 -2.85 -16.31 3.64
C GLU A 186 -2.51 -16.23 2.15
N PHE A 187 -1.77 -15.21 1.73
CA PHE A 187 -1.27 -15.12 0.36
C PHE A 187 -0.33 -16.28 0.03
N ALA A 188 0.58 -16.64 0.94
CA ALA A 188 1.51 -17.74 0.73
C ALA A 188 0.83 -19.12 0.70
N VAL A 189 -0.09 -19.40 1.62
CA VAL A 189 -0.84 -20.67 1.65
C VAL A 189 -1.58 -20.90 0.33
N ASP A 190 -2.17 -19.86 -0.21
CA ASP A 190 -2.96 -19.97 -1.43
C ASP A 190 -2.09 -19.93 -2.72
N ARG A 191 -0.88 -19.35 -2.70
CA ARG A 191 0.04 -19.33 -3.86
C ARG A 191 1.06 -20.46 -3.87
N VAL A 192 1.33 -21.08 -2.74
CA VAL A 192 2.36 -22.12 -2.57
C VAL A 192 1.74 -23.31 -1.84
N PRO A 193 1.08 -24.25 -2.57
CA PRO A 193 0.37 -25.37 -1.93
C PRO A 193 1.26 -26.23 -1.00
N SER A 194 2.54 -26.38 -1.32
CA SER A 194 3.51 -27.09 -0.47
C SER A 194 3.81 -26.38 0.85
N TYR A 195 3.67 -25.05 0.91
CA TYR A 195 3.83 -24.29 2.15
C TYR A 195 2.76 -24.66 3.19
N PHE A 196 1.52 -24.85 2.75
CA PHE A 196 0.41 -25.20 3.64
C PHE A 196 0.73 -26.42 4.52
N GLU A 197 1.36 -27.46 3.97
CA GLU A 197 1.68 -28.71 4.69
C GLU A 197 2.89 -28.61 5.63
N SER A 198 3.69 -27.54 5.49
CA SER A 198 4.91 -27.33 6.27
C SER A 198 4.64 -27.03 7.75
N ASP A 199 5.58 -27.37 8.63
CA ASP A 199 5.49 -27.02 10.05
C ASP A 199 5.54 -25.50 10.28
N ASP A 200 6.25 -24.74 9.44
CA ASP A 200 6.31 -23.28 9.57
C ASP A 200 4.94 -22.65 9.34
N ALA A 201 4.18 -23.18 8.37
CA ALA A 201 2.80 -22.74 8.15
C ALA A 201 1.87 -23.16 9.30
N LYS A 202 2.13 -24.28 9.98
CA LYS A 202 1.35 -24.69 11.16
C LYS A 202 1.62 -23.78 12.34
N ASP A 203 2.88 -23.42 12.56
CA ASP A 203 3.31 -22.52 13.64
C ASP A 203 2.77 -21.10 13.42
N ALA A 204 2.84 -20.60 12.17
CA ALA A 204 2.25 -19.31 11.80
C ALA A 204 0.71 -19.31 12.00
N ALA A 205 0.03 -20.39 11.60
CA ALA A 205 -1.41 -20.54 11.78
C ALA A 205 -1.81 -20.54 13.25
N GLU A 206 -1.05 -21.23 14.10
CA GLU A 206 -1.28 -21.26 15.55
C GLU A 206 -1.07 -19.88 16.19
N LEU A 207 0.03 -19.20 15.84
CA LEU A 207 0.32 -17.83 16.30
C LEU A 207 -0.84 -16.88 15.98
N LEU A 208 -1.35 -16.93 14.75
CA LEU A 208 -2.52 -16.14 14.31
C LEU A 208 -3.80 -16.54 15.05
N ARG A 209 -4.05 -17.84 15.22
CA ARG A 209 -5.23 -18.38 15.93
C ARG A 209 -5.29 -17.92 17.39
N GLU A 210 -4.14 -17.87 18.04
CA GLU A 210 -4.00 -17.50 19.46
C GLU A 210 -3.82 -16.00 19.67
N ALA A 211 -3.57 -15.26 18.60
CA ALA A 211 -3.23 -13.84 18.60
C ALA A 211 -2.03 -13.52 19.50
N ARG A 212 -0.93 -14.27 19.36
CA ARG A 212 0.31 -14.08 20.15
C ARG A 212 1.12 -12.88 19.65
N PHE A 213 0.74 -11.68 20.06
CA PHE A 213 1.40 -10.43 19.66
C PHE A 213 2.89 -10.33 20.03
N SER A 214 3.31 -10.97 21.14
CA SER A 214 4.72 -10.96 21.57
C SER A 214 5.66 -11.66 20.60
N ASP A 215 5.14 -12.59 19.80
CA ASP A 215 5.93 -13.52 19.00
C ASP A 215 5.95 -13.11 17.51
N VAL A 216 5.21 -12.07 17.14
CA VAL A 216 5.00 -11.68 15.74
C VAL A 216 6.30 -11.28 15.03
N GLU A 217 7.25 -10.69 15.76
CA GLU A 217 8.53 -10.23 15.21
C GLU A 217 9.48 -11.39 14.87
N GLN A 218 9.16 -12.62 15.27
CA GLN A 218 9.85 -13.82 14.77
C GLN A 218 9.61 -14.02 13.27
N TYR A 219 8.44 -13.57 12.77
CA TYR A 219 8.06 -13.68 11.36
C TYR A 219 8.19 -12.33 10.65
N VAL A 220 7.66 -11.26 11.25
CA VAL A 220 7.69 -9.89 10.70
C VAL A 220 8.98 -9.21 11.15
N ASN A 221 10.08 -9.61 10.50
CA ASN A 221 11.45 -9.36 10.94
C ASN A 221 12.27 -8.46 10.00
N ILE A 222 11.68 -7.99 8.90
CA ILE A 222 12.33 -7.08 7.95
C ILE A 222 11.58 -5.75 7.94
N GLY A 223 12.28 -4.69 8.34
CA GLY A 223 11.69 -3.36 8.51
C GLY A 223 10.89 -3.22 9.81
N ASP A 224 10.53 -1.98 10.13
CA ASP A 224 9.75 -1.61 11.32
C ASP A 224 8.25 -1.39 11.02
N GLY A 225 7.87 -1.45 9.74
CA GLY A 225 6.54 -1.11 9.26
C GLY A 225 6.43 0.26 8.63
N PHE A 226 7.39 1.17 8.85
CA PHE A 226 7.34 2.56 8.41
C PHE A 226 8.40 2.87 7.34
N ASP A 227 9.48 2.09 7.31
CA ASP A 227 10.47 2.19 6.25
C ASP A 227 10.00 1.53 4.95
N HIS A 228 9.52 2.37 4.02
CA HIS A 228 9.11 1.94 2.69
C HIS A 228 10.29 1.60 1.77
N SER A 229 11.52 1.99 2.12
CA SER A 229 12.70 1.78 1.27
C SER A 229 13.10 0.30 1.15
N ILE A 230 12.56 -0.57 2.03
CA ILE A 230 12.79 -2.02 1.96
C ILE A 230 12.26 -2.64 0.66
N LEU A 231 11.34 -1.97 -0.05
CA LEU A 231 10.86 -2.38 -1.37
C LEU A 231 11.60 -1.73 -2.54
N ALA A 232 12.65 -0.94 -2.29
CA ALA A 232 13.48 -0.36 -3.36
C ALA A 232 13.98 -1.38 -4.40
N PRO A 233 14.35 -2.62 -4.03
CA PRO A 233 14.75 -3.64 -5.02
C PRO A 233 13.67 -3.99 -6.05
N PHE A 234 12.41 -3.67 -5.78
CA PHE A 234 11.28 -3.93 -6.67
C PHE A 234 10.77 -2.66 -7.37
N GLY A 235 11.47 -1.53 -7.24
CA GLY A 235 11.04 -0.24 -7.78
C GLY A 235 10.99 -0.16 -9.30
N ASP A 236 11.67 -1.07 -10.00
CA ASP A 236 11.57 -1.19 -11.46
C ASP A 236 10.29 -1.92 -11.90
N PHE A 237 9.68 -2.70 -11.03
CA PHE A 237 8.44 -3.46 -11.32
C PHE A 237 7.19 -2.79 -10.75
N LEU A 238 7.30 -2.00 -9.68
CA LEU A 238 6.14 -1.49 -8.92
C LEU A 238 6.00 0.03 -9.03
N ALA A 239 4.78 0.50 -9.33
CA ALA A 239 4.46 1.92 -9.37
C ALA A 239 4.13 2.44 -7.95
N PHE A 240 5.16 2.75 -7.16
CA PHE A 240 4.98 3.37 -5.85
C PHE A 240 4.46 4.81 -6.01
N GLY A 241 3.23 5.06 -5.53
CA GLY A 241 2.55 6.37 -5.63
C GLY A 241 1.06 6.26 -5.98
N ASP A 242 0.67 5.17 -6.64
CA ASP A 242 -0.73 4.84 -6.88
C ASP A 242 -1.40 4.31 -5.61
N GLN A 243 -2.73 4.41 -5.52
CA GLN A 243 -3.52 3.79 -4.44
C GLN A 243 -3.57 2.25 -4.60
N LYS A 244 -2.40 1.60 -4.48
CA LYS A 244 -2.19 0.17 -4.66
C LYS A 244 -1.51 -0.44 -3.45
N HIS A 245 -1.93 -1.64 -3.07
CA HIS A 245 -1.17 -2.47 -2.13
C HIS A 245 -0.43 -3.55 -2.91
N TYR A 246 0.79 -3.84 -2.49
CA TYR A 246 1.65 -4.83 -3.12
C TYR A 246 1.98 -5.95 -2.16
N LEU A 247 1.84 -7.19 -2.63
CA LEU A 247 2.32 -8.39 -1.97
C LEU A 247 3.41 -8.99 -2.84
N VAL A 248 4.65 -9.07 -2.37
CA VAL A 248 5.76 -9.63 -3.14
C VAL A 248 6.19 -10.93 -2.49
N LEU A 249 5.76 -12.05 -3.04
CA LEU A 249 6.02 -13.39 -2.52
C LEU A 249 7.09 -14.06 -3.38
N PHE A 250 8.17 -14.52 -2.75
CA PHE A 250 9.22 -15.24 -3.45
C PHE A 250 9.81 -16.34 -2.60
N GLY A 251 10.12 -17.45 -3.28
CA GLY A 251 10.85 -18.57 -2.74
C GLY A 251 12.29 -18.53 -3.22
N THR A 252 13.20 -19.01 -2.40
CA THR A 252 14.61 -19.23 -2.74
C THR A 252 14.99 -20.65 -2.36
N ASP A 253 16.24 -21.03 -2.64
CA ASP A 253 16.79 -22.31 -2.19
C ASP A 253 16.84 -22.48 -0.67
N SER A 254 16.62 -21.41 0.11
CA SER A 254 16.76 -21.43 1.57
C SER A 254 15.65 -20.73 2.34
N SER A 255 14.68 -20.11 1.69
CA SER A 255 13.63 -19.37 2.39
C SER A 255 12.37 -19.14 1.55
N LEU A 256 11.28 -18.87 2.26
CA LEU A 256 10.04 -18.32 1.72
C LEU A 256 9.78 -16.96 2.39
N LEU A 257 9.70 -15.92 1.57
CA LEU A 257 9.58 -14.53 2.01
C LEU A 257 8.38 -13.87 1.34
N CYS A 258 7.71 -12.99 2.09
CA CYS A 258 6.63 -12.16 1.56
C CYS A 258 6.80 -10.72 2.05
N PHE A 259 6.98 -9.77 1.14
CA PHE A 259 6.83 -8.35 1.47
C PHE A 259 5.37 -7.94 1.36
N VAL A 260 4.89 -7.24 2.39
CA VAL A 260 3.56 -6.66 2.44
C VAL A 260 3.71 -5.14 2.45
N HIS A 261 3.24 -4.50 1.39
CA HIS A 261 3.17 -3.05 1.28
C HIS A 261 1.72 -2.60 1.18
N LEU A 262 1.24 -2.03 2.27
CA LEU A 262 -0.03 -1.34 2.30
C LEU A 262 0.26 0.13 2.03
N HIS A 263 0.08 0.57 0.78
CA HIS A 263 0.16 1.95 0.27
C HIS A 263 0.40 3.02 1.35
N ASN A 264 1.54 3.73 1.33
CA ASN A 264 1.92 4.85 2.21
C ASN A 264 1.63 4.67 3.72
N LEU A 265 1.29 3.46 4.17
CA LEU A 265 0.79 3.19 5.51
C LEU A 265 1.76 2.23 6.21
N PHE A 266 1.93 1.03 5.67
CA PHE A 266 2.85 0.04 6.23
C PHE A 266 3.67 -0.70 5.18
N THR A 267 4.92 -1.01 5.48
CA THR A 267 5.75 -1.90 4.67
C THR A 267 6.60 -2.78 5.57
N VAL A 268 6.47 -4.10 5.41
CA VAL A 268 7.25 -5.09 6.15
C VAL A 268 7.66 -6.23 5.21
N GLY A 269 8.78 -6.88 5.51
CA GLY A 269 9.07 -8.22 5.02
C GLY A 269 8.75 -9.26 6.09
N VAL A 270 8.16 -10.36 5.65
CA VAL A 270 7.75 -11.49 6.49
C VAL A 270 8.54 -12.73 6.07
N THR A 271 9.33 -13.27 6.99
CA THR A 271 9.97 -14.59 6.85
C THR A 271 8.95 -15.66 7.20
N LEU A 272 8.42 -16.34 6.20
CA LEU A 272 7.41 -17.39 6.37
C LEU A 272 8.03 -18.77 6.61
N SER A 273 9.24 -18.98 6.12
CA SER A 273 10.03 -20.20 6.34
C SER A 273 11.51 -19.98 6.01
N THR A 274 12.38 -20.72 6.68
CA THR A 274 13.81 -20.87 6.34
C THR A 274 14.10 -22.20 5.62
N ARG A 275 13.10 -22.73 4.91
CA ARG A 275 13.20 -23.89 4.02
C ARG A 275 12.94 -23.47 2.58
N SER A 276 13.42 -24.29 1.64
CA SER A 276 13.15 -24.08 0.21
C SER A 276 11.72 -24.45 -0.15
N PHE A 277 11.09 -23.62 -0.98
CA PHE A 277 9.82 -23.89 -1.64
C PHE A 277 9.92 -23.73 -3.17
N GLY A 278 11.14 -23.86 -3.70
CA GLY A 278 11.48 -23.56 -5.09
C GLY A 278 11.83 -22.08 -5.31
N ASP A 279 12.50 -21.80 -6.43
CA ASP A 279 12.83 -20.46 -6.88
C ASP A 279 11.68 -19.87 -7.70
N PHE A 280 11.08 -18.79 -7.21
CA PHE A 280 10.00 -18.09 -7.91
C PHE A 280 9.83 -16.68 -7.36
N LEU A 281 9.22 -15.80 -8.16
CA LEU A 281 8.82 -14.45 -7.76
C LEU A 281 7.40 -14.16 -8.25
N ARG A 282 6.53 -13.69 -7.34
CA ARG A 282 5.14 -13.34 -7.61
C ARG A 282 4.78 -11.97 -7.03
N PHE A 283 4.10 -11.16 -7.82
CA PHE A 283 3.60 -9.84 -7.44
C PHE A 283 2.07 -9.86 -7.37
N GLY A 284 1.53 -9.82 -6.17
CA GLY A 284 0.12 -9.55 -5.92
C GLY A 284 -0.13 -8.03 -5.90
N VAL A 285 -0.94 -7.54 -6.82
CA VAL A 285 -1.29 -6.11 -6.93
C VAL A 285 -2.76 -5.93 -6.61
N ASN A 286 -3.01 -5.26 -5.50
CA ASN A 286 -4.34 -4.83 -5.07
C ASN A 286 -4.55 -3.38 -5.46
N ASP A 287 -5.30 -3.12 -6.52
CA ASP A 287 -5.61 -1.77 -6.98
C ASP A 287 -6.93 -1.29 -6.36
N ILE A 288 -6.83 -0.26 -5.51
CA ILE A 288 -7.97 0.28 -4.78
C ILE A 288 -8.92 1.04 -5.72
N ALA A 289 -8.38 1.72 -6.73
CA ALA A 289 -9.16 2.52 -7.66
C ALA A 289 -9.97 1.62 -8.61
N SER A 290 -9.33 0.60 -9.19
CA SER A 290 -10.04 -0.35 -10.07
C SER A 290 -10.81 -1.43 -9.31
N ARG A 291 -10.61 -1.55 -8.00
CA ARG A 291 -11.24 -2.57 -7.14
C ARG A 291 -10.91 -4.00 -7.54
N THR A 292 -9.66 -4.23 -7.92
CA THR A 292 -9.21 -5.54 -8.40
C THR A 292 -7.97 -6.01 -7.66
N PHE A 293 -7.78 -7.33 -7.68
CA PHE A 293 -6.52 -7.95 -7.30
C PHE A 293 -6.03 -8.83 -8.45
N LYS A 294 -4.77 -8.70 -8.82
CA LYS A 294 -4.12 -9.53 -9.85
C LYS A 294 -2.78 -10.03 -9.36
N VAL A 295 -2.39 -11.21 -9.81
CA VAL A 295 -1.07 -11.78 -9.54
C VAL A 295 -0.30 -11.84 -10.84
N TRP A 296 0.95 -11.43 -10.79
CA TRP A 296 1.89 -11.44 -11.91
C TRP A 296 3.13 -12.25 -11.54
N THR A 297 3.63 -13.03 -12.49
CA THR A 297 5.00 -13.54 -12.49
C THR A 297 5.89 -12.63 -13.34
N LEU A 298 7.21 -12.83 -13.31
CA LEU A 298 8.13 -12.10 -14.21
C LEU A 298 7.81 -12.30 -15.69
N GLU A 299 7.30 -13.47 -16.06
CA GLU A 299 6.91 -13.84 -17.43
C GLU A 299 5.63 -13.12 -17.88
N ASP A 300 4.74 -12.83 -16.94
CA ASP A 300 3.47 -12.12 -17.22
C ASP A 300 3.67 -10.61 -17.38
N LEU A 301 4.75 -10.04 -16.82
CA LEU A 301 4.92 -8.60 -16.75
C LEU A 301 4.93 -7.98 -18.16
N PRO A 302 4.22 -6.86 -18.39
CA PRO A 302 4.30 -6.18 -19.68
C PRO A 302 5.72 -5.66 -19.88
N VAL A 303 6.32 -5.93 -21.04
CA VAL A 303 7.69 -5.52 -21.37
C VAL A 303 7.70 -4.65 -22.61
N ALA A 304 8.24 -3.44 -22.47
CA ALA A 304 8.67 -2.64 -23.60
C ALA A 304 10.09 -3.03 -23.98
N VAL A 305 10.32 -3.40 -25.25
CA VAL A 305 11.65 -3.76 -25.75
C VAL A 305 12.20 -2.61 -26.60
N ARG A 306 13.38 -2.12 -26.25
CA ARG A 306 14.14 -1.15 -27.06
C ARG A 306 15.37 -1.82 -27.64
N TYR A 307 15.48 -1.84 -28.96
CA TYR A 307 16.66 -2.34 -29.65
C TYR A 307 17.73 -1.24 -29.81
N ARG A 308 19.01 -1.62 -29.67
CA ARG A 308 20.18 -0.82 -30.06
C ARG A 308 21.07 -1.65 -30.98
N PRO A 309 21.35 -1.17 -32.21
CA PRO A 309 22.18 -1.90 -33.14
C PRO A 309 23.66 -1.65 -32.84
N GLN A 310 24.46 -2.70 -32.95
CA GLN A 310 25.91 -2.61 -33.03
C GLN A 310 26.32 -2.64 -34.51
N LEU A 311 26.95 -1.57 -34.96
CA LEU A 311 27.16 -1.28 -36.36
C LEU A 311 28.58 -1.64 -36.79
N ARG A 312 28.72 -2.17 -38.01
CA ARG A 312 30.01 -2.37 -38.68
C ARG A 312 30.18 -1.34 -39.79
N PHE A 313 31.37 -0.77 -39.84
CA PHE A 313 31.78 0.20 -40.84
C PHE A 313 33.06 -0.28 -41.53
N ASP A 314 33.10 -0.16 -42.85
CA ASP A 314 34.27 -0.52 -43.64
C ASP A 314 35.49 0.38 -43.36
N THR A 315 35.25 1.62 -42.91
CA THR A 315 36.31 2.60 -42.60
C THR A 315 35.98 3.45 -41.38
N ALA A 316 37.02 3.93 -40.70
CA ALA A 316 36.87 4.89 -39.59
C ALA A 316 36.17 6.19 -40.04
N GLN A 317 36.40 6.64 -41.28
CA GLN A 317 35.76 7.83 -41.83
C GLN A 317 34.25 7.62 -42.00
N ALA A 318 33.81 6.44 -42.45
CA ALA A 318 32.39 6.11 -42.55
C ALA A 318 31.70 6.06 -41.18
N ALA A 319 32.40 5.56 -40.15
CA ALA A 319 31.92 5.56 -38.78
C ALA A 319 31.73 6.99 -38.23
N VAL A 320 32.72 7.87 -38.40
CA VAL A 320 32.62 9.28 -37.96
C VAL A 320 31.50 10.01 -38.69
N ALA A 321 31.39 9.85 -40.01
CA ALA A 321 30.31 10.44 -40.80
C ALA A 321 28.93 9.88 -40.43
N PHE A 322 28.86 8.67 -39.88
CA PHE A 322 27.61 8.10 -39.36
C PHE A 322 27.26 8.70 -38.00
N GLN A 323 28.22 8.77 -37.08
CA GLN A 323 28.02 9.40 -35.76
C GLN A 323 27.57 10.85 -35.86
N GLN A 324 28.08 11.61 -36.83
CA GLN A 324 27.62 12.98 -37.11
C GLN A 324 26.17 13.03 -37.61
N ALA A 325 25.75 12.06 -38.42
CA ALA A 325 24.38 11.97 -38.91
C ALA A 325 23.41 11.48 -37.83
N GLU A 326 23.83 10.55 -36.97
CA GLU A 326 23.04 10.03 -35.85
C GLU A 326 22.83 11.09 -34.75
N ALA A 327 23.68 12.12 -34.70
CA ALA A 327 23.51 13.26 -33.79
C ALA A 327 22.37 14.22 -34.20
N ASP A 328 21.82 14.08 -35.42
CA ASP A 328 20.68 14.87 -35.87
C ASP A 328 19.39 14.42 -35.13
N ALA A 329 18.58 15.38 -34.68
CA ALA A 329 17.35 15.11 -33.95
C ALA A 329 16.29 14.36 -34.78
N ASP A 330 16.35 14.48 -36.11
CA ASP A 330 15.43 13.83 -37.04
C ASP A 330 15.93 12.47 -37.55
N PHE A 331 17.11 12.02 -37.08
CA PHE A 331 17.69 10.74 -37.44
C PHE A 331 16.82 9.57 -36.95
N ASP A 332 16.49 8.67 -37.88
CA ASP A 332 15.85 7.40 -37.58
C ASP A 332 16.16 6.40 -38.72
N TYR A 333 15.92 5.12 -38.45
CA TYR A 333 15.95 4.10 -39.49
C TYR A 333 14.57 3.95 -40.13
N GLU A 334 14.51 3.37 -41.33
CA GLU A 334 13.23 3.01 -41.92
C GLU A 334 12.48 2.00 -41.05
N ARG A 335 11.18 2.26 -40.86
CA ARG A 335 10.29 1.47 -40.02
C ARG A 335 9.09 0.94 -40.78
N GLU A 336 8.58 -0.19 -40.32
CA GLU A 336 7.30 -0.77 -40.68
C GLU A 336 6.63 -1.23 -39.38
N ASP A 337 5.39 -0.78 -39.13
CA ASP A 337 4.64 -1.03 -37.90
C ASP A 337 5.41 -0.73 -36.60
N GLY A 338 6.22 0.34 -36.61
CA GLY A 338 7.00 0.79 -35.46
C GLY A 338 8.34 0.08 -35.24
N SER A 339 8.64 -1.00 -35.97
CA SER A 339 9.92 -1.74 -35.89
C SER A 339 10.83 -1.44 -37.09
N TRP A 340 12.15 -1.60 -36.93
CA TRP A 340 13.11 -1.31 -37.99
C TRP A 340 13.10 -2.38 -39.08
N ARG A 341 13.09 -1.93 -40.34
CA ARG A 341 13.17 -2.78 -41.53
C ARG A 341 14.60 -3.27 -41.76
N LEU A 342 14.74 -4.53 -42.17
CA LEU A 342 16.02 -5.15 -42.49
C LEU A 342 16.26 -5.22 -44.00
N PHE A 343 17.48 -4.92 -44.42
CA PHE A 343 17.87 -4.86 -45.83
C PHE A 343 19.08 -5.76 -46.12
N GLN A 344 19.21 -6.17 -47.37
CA GLN A 344 20.46 -6.70 -47.93
C GLN A 344 21.41 -5.57 -48.31
N ARG A 345 22.68 -5.91 -48.58
CA ARG A 345 23.72 -4.94 -48.98
C ARG A 345 23.37 -4.11 -50.22
N ASP A 346 22.59 -4.68 -51.13
CA ASP A 346 22.14 -4.00 -52.35
C ASP A 346 20.93 -3.05 -52.12
N GLY A 347 20.40 -3.02 -50.89
CA GLY A 347 19.23 -2.24 -50.49
C GLY A 347 17.88 -2.89 -50.73
N THR A 348 17.86 -4.17 -51.12
CA THR A 348 16.64 -4.95 -51.20
C THR A 348 16.07 -5.17 -49.80
N TYR A 349 14.79 -4.86 -49.61
CA TYR A 349 14.10 -5.13 -48.35
C TYR A 349 13.92 -6.64 -48.17
N LEU A 350 14.28 -7.15 -47.00
CA LEU A 350 14.20 -8.59 -46.70
C LEU A 350 12.78 -9.08 -46.39
N GLY A 351 11.79 -8.18 -46.26
CA GLY A 351 10.46 -8.56 -45.78
C GLY A 351 10.42 -8.92 -44.29
N LEU A 352 11.48 -8.56 -43.55
CA LEU A 352 11.64 -8.84 -42.13
C LEU A 352 11.93 -7.55 -41.36
N ARG A 353 11.40 -7.49 -40.14
CA ARG A 353 11.73 -6.44 -39.16
C ARG A 353 12.66 -7.02 -38.10
N VAL A 354 13.29 -6.13 -37.34
CA VAL A 354 14.17 -6.51 -36.23
C VAL A 354 13.48 -7.44 -35.23
N HIS A 355 12.22 -7.15 -34.89
CA HIS A 355 11.47 -7.97 -33.94
C HIS A 355 11.27 -9.40 -34.46
N ASP A 356 10.83 -9.55 -35.72
CA ASP A 356 10.61 -10.86 -36.37
C ASP A 356 11.89 -11.69 -36.38
N LEU A 357 13.04 -11.05 -36.61
CA LEU A 357 14.32 -11.75 -36.62
C LEU A 357 14.74 -12.19 -35.21
N VAL A 358 14.59 -11.33 -34.21
CA VAL A 358 14.98 -11.63 -32.82
C VAL A 358 14.14 -12.76 -32.21
N GLU A 359 12.85 -12.87 -32.57
CA GLU A 359 11.98 -13.99 -32.14
C GLU A 359 12.54 -15.38 -32.51
N HIS A 360 13.40 -15.46 -33.52
CA HIS A 360 13.98 -16.70 -34.01
C HIS A 360 15.45 -16.90 -33.58
N LEU A 361 16.01 -15.99 -32.79
CA LEU A 361 17.39 -16.04 -32.32
C LEU A 361 17.44 -16.29 -30.81
N ALA A 362 18.38 -17.13 -30.38
CA ALA A 362 18.74 -17.23 -28.97
C ALA A 362 19.74 -16.11 -28.63
N PRO A 363 19.60 -15.43 -27.47
CA PRO A 363 20.56 -14.43 -27.04
C PRO A 363 21.93 -15.10 -26.77
N VAL A 364 23.00 -14.48 -27.25
CA VAL A 364 24.38 -14.91 -26.98
C VAL A 364 24.83 -14.51 -25.58
N GLN A 365 24.23 -13.46 -25.04
CA GLN A 365 24.42 -13.01 -23.67
C GLN A 365 23.09 -12.45 -23.14
N SER A 366 22.76 -12.77 -21.90
CA SER A 366 21.59 -12.26 -21.20
C SER A 366 21.98 -11.87 -19.78
N GLY A 367 21.51 -10.74 -19.29
CA GLY A 367 21.85 -10.27 -17.95
C GLY A 367 20.98 -9.12 -17.44
N MET A 368 20.83 -9.05 -16.12
CA MET A 368 20.14 -7.97 -15.43
C MET A 368 21.10 -6.80 -15.17
N HIS A 369 20.77 -5.61 -15.68
CA HIS A 369 21.52 -4.39 -15.45
C HIS A 369 20.59 -3.23 -15.07
N GLN A 370 20.75 -2.69 -13.85
CA GLN A 370 19.94 -1.58 -13.33
C GLN A 370 18.42 -1.82 -13.51
N GLY A 371 17.95 -3.03 -13.16
CA GLY A 371 16.53 -3.35 -13.24
C GLY A 371 15.98 -3.59 -14.64
N ARG A 372 16.86 -3.80 -15.64
CA ARG A 372 16.49 -4.14 -17.02
C ARG A 372 17.11 -5.46 -17.41
N LEU A 373 16.35 -6.32 -18.08
CA LEU A 373 16.92 -7.45 -18.77
C LEU A 373 17.56 -6.94 -20.07
N ILE A 374 18.80 -7.33 -20.29
CA ILE A 374 19.56 -6.98 -21.47
C ILE A 374 19.96 -8.27 -22.15
N ASP A 375 19.45 -8.43 -23.36
CA ASP A 375 19.79 -9.54 -24.24
C ASP A 375 20.61 -9.03 -25.42
N GLU A 376 21.68 -9.75 -25.74
CA GLU A 376 22.50 -9.49 -26.92
C GLU A 376 22.33 -10.61 -27.92
N TYR A 377 22.11 -10.25 -29.18
CA TYR A 377 21.90 -11.18 -30.30
C TYR A 377 22.95 -10.89 -31.36
N TRP A 378 23.66 -11.92 -31.82
CA TRP A 378 24.47 -11.81 -33.02
C TRP A 378 23.60 -12.02 -34.25
N LEU A 379 23.74 -11.12 -35.21
CA LEU A 379 23.03 -11.18 -36.47
C LEU A 379 23.86 -11.94 -37.51
N PRO A 380 23.20 -12.63 -38.46
CA PRO A 380 23.87 -13.13 -39.65
C PRO A 380 24.58 -11.98 -40.39
N GLU A 381 25.71 -12.28 -41.03
CA GLU A 381 26.36 -11.29 -41.89
C GLU A 381 25.44 -10.84 -43.04
N GLY A 382 25.61 -9.60 -43.49
CA GLY A 382 24.86 -9.08 -44.62
C GLY A 382 23.49 -8.50 -44.28
N ILE A 383 23.20 -8.26 -43.00
CA ILE A 383 21.99 -7.57 -42.52
C ILE A 383 22.27 -6.07 -42.35
N TYR A 384 21.45 -5.23 -42.99
CA TYR A 384 21.62 -3.79 -43.00
C TYR A 384 20.37 -3.06 -42.48
N LEU A 385 20.60 -1.92 -41.84
CA LEU A 385 19.57 -0.91 -41.57
C LEU A 385 19.74 0.26 -42.54
N ARG A 386 18.63 0.82 -43.02
CA ARG A 386 18.61 1.99 -43.90
C ARG A 386 18.14 3.23 -43.14
N GLN A 387 18.86 4.34 -43.30
CA GLN A 387 18.46 5.63 -42.74
C GLN A 387 17.17 6.12 -43.41
N ARG A 388 16.21 6.60 -42.61
CA ARG A 388 14.94 7.13 -43.10
C ARG A 388 15.15 8.30 -44.05
N GLY A 389 14.52 8.24 -45.23
CA GLY A 389 14.62 9.29 -46.25
C GLY A 389 15.97 9.34 -46.98
N SER A 390 16.79 8.29 -46.86
CA SER A 390 18.13 8.23 -47.46
C SER A 390 18.37 6.86 -48.10
N THR A 391 19.31 6.80 -49.05
CA THR A 391 19.82 5.53 -49.59
C THR A 391 20.94 4.93 -48.75
N ARG A 392 21.41 5.65 -47.72
CA ARG A 392 22.50 5.24 -46.86
C ARG A 392 22.09 4.05 -46.00
N GLN A 393 22.95 3.03 -45.99
CA GLN A 393 22.77 1.81 -45.21
C GLN A 393 23.99 1.54 -44.35
N VAL A 394 23.76 0.85 -43.25
CA VAL A 394 24.81 0.43 -42.32
C VAL A 394 24.58 -1.01 -41.93
N GLU A 395 25.66 -1.78 -41.90
CA GLU A 395 25.60 -3.18 -41.51
C GLU A 395 25.44 -3.31 -40.01
N VAL A 396 24.59 -4.24 -39.58
CA VAL A 396 24.38 -4.54 -38.17
C VAL A 396 24.96 -5.92 -37.86
N CYS A 397 25.93 -5.95 -36.95
CA CYS A 397 26.55 -7.20 -36.51
C CYS A 397 25.85 -7.82 -35.31
N ALA A 398 25.29 -6.98 -34.44
CA ALA A 398 24.60 -7.44 -33.25
C ALA A 398 23.47 -6.48 -32.86
N LEU A 399 22.51 -6.97 -32.10
CA LEU A 399 21.44 -6.19 -31.50
C LEU A 399 21.50 -6.37 -30.00
N ARG A 400 21.40 -5.26 -29.27
CA ARG A 400 21.15 -5.25 -27.84
C ARG A 400 19.68 -4.92 -27.62
N ALA A 401 18.91 -5.86 -27.08
CA ALA A 401 17.54 -5.62 -26.64
C ALA A 401 17.54 -5.22 -25.16
N GLU A 402 17.03 -4.03 -24.87
CA GLU A 402 16.80 -3.54 -23.52
C GLU A 402 15.31 -3.73 -23.19
N HIS A 403 15.03 -4.69 -22.30
CA HIS A 403 13.69 -4.98 -21.81
C HIS A 403 13.41 -4.10 -20.59
N THR A 404 12.41 -3.24 -20.71
CA THR A 404 11.93 -2.40 -19.61
C THR A 404 10.52 -2.84 -19.27
N TRP A 405 10.33 -3.34 -18.05
CA TRP A 405 9.01 -3.69 -17.58
C TRP A 405 8.15 -2.44 -17.38
N GLU A 406 6.89 -2.52 -17.80
CA GLU A 406 5.90 -1.54 -17.37
C GLU A 406 5.61 -1.76 -15.89
N LYS A 407 5.61 -0.68 -15.12
CA LYS A 407 5.36 -0.75 -13.69
C LYS A 407 3.92 -1.13 -13.42
N LEU A 408 3.72 -2.11 -12.54
CA LEU A 408 2.43 -2.63 -12.13
C LEU A 408 1.62 -1.66 -11.28
#